data_AF-A0A6N7IZR3-F1
#
_entry.id   AF-A0A6N7IZR3-F1
#
_cell.length_a   1.000
_cell.length_b   1.000
_cell.length_c   1.000
_cell.angle_alpha   90.00
_cell.angle_beta   90.00
_cell.angle_gamma   90.00
#
_symmetry.space_group_name_H-M   'P 1'
#
loop_
_entity.id
_entity.type
_entity.pdbx_description
1 polymer ?
#
loop_
_entity_poly.entity_id
_entity_poly.type
_entity_poly.pdbx_seq_one_letter_code
_entity_poly.pdbx_strand_id
1 'polypeptide(L)' 'MDWVGVITSFICLIGGVLIYLAIMHTKWGKSHTKYQVFIMILAIVIACVAGGLIRFFIFK' A
#
# COMPACT_ATOMS: atom_id res chain seq x y z
N MET A 1 -7.89 -20.29 -11.04
CA MET A 1 -7.51 -19.02 -10.38
C MET A 1 -6.21 -19.27 -9.65
N ASP A 2 -5.15 -18.52 -9.97
CA ASP A 2 -3.92 -18.56 -9.19
C ASP A 2 -4.16 -17.94 -7.81
N TRP A 3 -4.53 -18.79 -6.86
CA TRP A 3 -4.80 -18.41 -5.47
C TRP A 3 -3.61 -17.66 -4.84
N VAL A 4 -2.38 -18.02 -5.23
CA VAL A 4 -1.15 -17.35 -4.80
C VAL A 4 -1.15 -15.88 -5.24
N GLY A 5 -1.48 -15.59 -6.51
CA GLY A 5 -1.54 -14.22 -7.02
C GLY A 5 -2.63 -13.37 -6.35
N VAL A 6 -3.77 -13.99 -6.02
CA VAL A 6 -4.87 -13.33 -5.30
C VAL A 6 -4.44 -13.00 -3.86
N ILE A 7 -3.80 -13.94 -3.16
CA ILE A 7 -3.32 -13.75 -1.79
C ILE A 7 -2.24 -12.67 -1.73
N THR A 8 -1.25 -12.69 -2.64
CA THR A 8 -0.21 -11.65 -2.70
C THR A 8 -0.81 -10.27 -2.94
N SER A 9 -1.78 -10.15 -3.86
CA SER A 9 -2.46 -8.89 -4.14
C SER A 9 -3.24 -8.38 -2.92
N PHE A 10 -3.90 -9.28 -2.19
CA PHE A 10 -4.65 -8.96 -0.98
C PHE A 10 -3.73 -8.46 0.15
N ILE A 11 -2.60 -9.15 0.40
CA ILE A 11 -1.60 -8.75 1.40
C ILE A 11 -1.01 -7.39 1.05
N CYS A 12 -0.76 -7.11 -0.24
CA CYS A 12 -0.23 -5.81 -0.66
C CYS A 12 -1.24 -4.67 -0.46
N LEU A 13 -2.53 -4.93 -0.71
CA LEU A 13 -3.61 -3.97 -0.44
C LEU A 13 -3.70 -3.63 1.05
N ILE A 14 -3.65 -4.65 1.91
CA ILE A 14 -3.60 -4.47 3.37
C ILE A 14 -2.34 -3.69 3.78
N GLY A 15 -1.19 -4.03 3.21
CA GLY A 15 0.07 -3.34 3.46
C GLY A 15 0.01 -1.84 3.11
N GLY A 16 -0.58 -1.49 1.97
CA GLY A 16 -0.79 -0.10 1.57
C GLY A 16 -1.66 0.70 2.55
N VAL A 17 -2.74 0.09 3.02
CA VAL A 17 -3.63 0.69 4.02
C VAL A 17 -2.94 0.85 5.37
N LEU A 18 -2.15 -0.14 5.80
CA LEU A 18 -1.37 -0.07 7.03
C LEU A 18 -0.32 1.03 6.98
N ILE A 19 0.37 1.21 5.85
CA ILE A 19 1.34 2.30 5.66
C ILE A 19 0.63 3.66 5.74
N TYR A 20 -0.52 3.81 5.06
CA TYR A 20 -1.32 5.02 5.15
C TYR A 20 -1.75 5.33 6.60
N LEU A 21 -2.26 4.33 7.32
CA LEU A 21 -2.65 4.46 8.72
C LEU A 21 -1.46 4.82 9.61
N ALA A 22 -0.30 4.18 9.39
CA ALA A 22 0.92 4.48 10.13
C ALA A 22 1.36 5.94 9.94
N ILE A 23 1.33 6.44 8.69
CA ILE A 23 1.66 7.84 8.39
C ILE A 23 0.65 8.78 9.06
N MET A 24 -0.65 8.50 8.97
CA MET A 24 -1.70 9.32 9.59
C MET A 24 -1.65 9.29 11.12
N HIS A 25 -1.14 8.22 11.73
CA HIS A 25 -1.00 8.10 13.18
C HIS A 25 0.21 8.88 13.74
N THR A 26 1.19 9.24 12.89
CA THR A 26 2.29 10.10 13.32
C THR A 26 1.84 11.55 13.55
N LYS A 27 2.59 12.28 14.41
CA LYS A 27 2.34 13.71 14.68
C LYS A 27 2.33 14.57 13.40
N TRP A 28 3.08 14.15 12.38
CA TRP A 28 3.14 14.82 11.08
C TRP A 28 1.84 14.63 10.29
N GLY A 29 1.33 13.40 10.18
CA GLY A 29 0.08 13.08 9.48
C GLY A 29 -1.15 13.75 10.10
N LYS A 30 -1.24 13.80 11.44
CA LYS A 30 -2.32 14.53 12.13
C LYS A 30 -2.32 16.03 11.85
N SER A 31 -1.13 16.64 11.73
CA SER A 31 -1.00 18.08 11.46
C SER A 31 -1.19 18.44 9.98
N HIS A 32 -1.00 17.48 9.08
CA HIS A 32 -1.06 17.64 7.62
C HIS A 32 -2.28 16.93 7.01
N THR A 33 -3.41 16.94 7.71
CA THR A 33 -4.68 16.35 7.26
C THR A 33 -5.17 16.90 5.91
N LYS A 34 -4.76 18.12 5.55
CA LYS A 34 -5.01 18.69 4.20
C LYS A 34 -4.36 17.88 3.06
N TYR A 35 -3.25 17.19 3.36
CA TYR A 35 -2.54 16.34 2.41
C TYR A 35 -2.94 14.86 2.52
N GLN A 36 -3.95 14.53 3.33
CA GLN A 36 -4.40 13.16 3.57
C GLN A 36 -4.73 12.43 2.26
N VAL A 37 -5.40 13.10 1.31
CA VAL A 37 -5.70 12.53 -0.02
C VAL A 37 -4.42 12.23 -0.79
N PHE A 38 -3.44 13.12 -0.73
CA PHE A 38 -2.15 12.94 -1.41
C PHE A 38 -1.35 11.78 -0.80
N ILE A 39 -1.31 11.67 0.53
CA ILE A 39 -0.68 10.57 1.26
C ILE A 39 -1.36 9.25 0.95
N MET A 40 -2.70 9.24 0.84
CA MET A 40 -3.47 8.06 0.45
C MET A 40 -3.13 7.60 -0.97
N ILE A 41 -3.10 8.52 -1.94
CA ILE A 41 -2.71 8.22 -3.32
C ILE A 41 -1.29 7.67 -3.36
N LEU A 42 -0.35 8.31 -2.66
CA LEU A 42 1.04 7.87 -2.62
C LEU A 42 1.17 6.45 -2.03
N ALA A 43 0.47 6.18 -0.93
CA ALA A 43 0.46 4.86 -0.29
C ALA A 43 -0.14 3.77 -1.20
N ILE A 44 -1.22 4.08 -1.94
CA ILE A 44 -1.82 3.16 -2.92
C ILE A 44 -0.86 2.90 -4.08
N VAL A 45 -0.21 3.93 -4.63
CA VAL A 45 0.76 3.78 -5.72
C VAL A 45 1.94 2.91 -5.27
N ILE A 46 2.48 3.15 -4.07
CA ILE A 46 3.57 2.34 -3.50
C ILE A 46 3.11 0.89 -3.30
N ALA A 47 1.90 0.67 -2.79
CA ALA A 47 1.34 -0.67 -2.62
C ALA A 47 1.15 -1.41 -3.95
N CYS A 48 0.67 -0.72 -4.99
CA CYS A 48 0.53 -1.30 -6.33
C CYS A 48 1.88 -1.65 -6.96
N VAL A 49 2.88 -0.77 -6.83
CA VAL A 49 4.24 -1.02 -7.34
C VAL A 49 4.90 -2.17 -6.59
N ALA A 50 4.78 -2.19 -5.26
CA ALA A 50 5.29 -3.30 -4.44
C ALA A 50 4.60 -4.62 -4.79
N GLY A 51 3.27 -4.64 -4.97
CA GLY A 51 2.52 -5.84 -5.33
C GLY A 51 2.88 -6.36 -6.71
N GLY A 52 3.09 -5.45 -7.67
CA GLY A 52 3.58 -5.77 -9.00
C GLY A 52 4.99 -6.35 -8.99
N LEU A 53 5.90 -5.76 -8.22
CA LEU A 53 7.29 -6.23 -8.05
C LEU A 53 7.36 -7.60 -7.38
N ILE A 54 6.59 -7.81 -6.30
CA ILE A 54 6.54 -9.11 -5.60
C ILE A 54 5.98 -10.18 -6.54
N ARG A 55 4.92 -9.87 -7.29
CA ARG A 55 4.38 -10.80 -8.30
C ARG A 55 5.40 -11.11 -9.39
N PHE A 56 6.13 -10.10 -9.86
CA PHE A 56 7.17 -10.28 -10.89
C PHE A 56 8.31 -11.18 -10.40
N PHE A 57 8.71 -11.09 -9.13
CA PHE A 57 9.75 -11.95 -8.56
C PHE A 57 9.29 -13.38 -8.27
N ILE A 58 8.03 -13.57 -7.87
CA ILE A 58 7.47 -14.89 -7.53
C ILE A 58 7.08 -15.70 -8.78
N PHE A 59 6.59 -15.04 -9.84
CA PHE A 59 6.14 -15.69 -11.07
C PHE A 59 7.17 -15.64 -12.22
N LYS A 60 8.45 -15.38 -11.91
CA LYS A 60 9.55 -15.51 -12.87
C LYS A 60 9.99 -16.97 -12.98
#